data_AF-A0A1F8NTV2-F1
#
_entry.id   AF-A0A1F8NTV2-F1
#
_cell.length_a   1.000
_cell.length_b   1.000
_cell.length_c   1.000
_cell.angle_alpha   90.00
_cell.angle_beta   90.00
_cell.angle_gamma   90.00
#
_symmetry.space_group_name_H-M   'P 1'
#
loop_
_entity.id
_entity.type
_entity.pdbx_description
1 polymer ?
#
loop_
_entity_poly.entity_id
_entity_poly.type
_entity_poly.pdbx_seq_one_letter_code
_entity_poly.pdbx_strand_id
1 'polypeptide(L)'
;MHNNPETVHIDTARTRSIDNLQRLYTVVVSLAIAESLRRIFPISQWPSLENAAALVSLIVTIIPFYHGANRYLDATYVTGERAEPRSGALMLDFIVIFSEGLVFFILAVLISNTKAFFTILAVLFIIDAFWVWLTKLTGPAQEPNIGPNYTRWAVINIIVGIVILIQIWSNLLNWSFWKTETAQIIALVSLAVIRTALDYAQVWKFYYPLPNGVHDVLPAPLPAPVPMTLIIRKRYKKEDTSE
;
A
#
# COMPACT_ATOMS: atom_id res chain seq x y z
N MET A 1 -32.88 -6.53 21.79
CA MET A 1 -31.67 -5.84 22.28
C MET A 1 -31.98 -4.36 22.34
N HIS A 2 -32.10 -3.79 23.54
CA HIS A 2 -32.20 -2.34 23.69
C HIS A 2 -30.79 -1.77 23.56
N ASN A 3 -30.52 -1.01 22.49
CA ASN A 3 -29.30 -0.22 22.41
C ASN A 3 -29.39 0.85 23.50
N ASN A 4 -28.45 0.83 24.45
CA ASN A 4 -28.34 1.90 25.45
C ASN A 4 -28.03 3.20 24.70
N PRO A 5 -28.82 4.29 24.83
CA PRO A 5 -28.57 5.54 24.12
C PRO A 5 -27.15 6.08 24.34
N GLU A 6 -26.51 5.80 25.49
CA GLU A 6 -25.13 6.21 25.77
C GLU A 6 -24.12 5.59 24.79
N THR A 7 -24.27 4.32 24.41
CA THR A 7 -23.31 3.66 23.49
C THR A 7 -23.38 4.26 22.09
N VAL A 8 -24.58 4.62 21.65
CA VAL A 8 -24.82 5.29 20.35
C VAL A 8 -24.08 6.63 20.25
N HIS A 9 -24.04 7.40 21.36
CA HIS A 9 -23.35 8.69 21.38
C HIS A 9 -21.82 8.55 21.32
N ILE A 10 -21.24 7.59 22.04
CA ILE A 10 -19.79 7.35 22.05
C ILE A 10 -19.29 6.92 20.67
N ASP A 11 -19.99 6.00 20.01
CA ASP A 11 -19.63 5.52 18.68
C ASP A 11 -19.67 6.63 17.62
N THR A 12 -20.64 7.54 17.74
CA THR A 12 -20.75 8.71 16.86
C THR A 12 -19.56 9.67 17.03
N ALA A 13 -19.16 9.95 18.28
CA ALA A 13 -18.03 10.83 18.55
C ALA A 13 -16.71 10.22 18.04
N ARG A 14 -16.48 8.93 18.29
CA ARG A 14 -15.30 8.20 17.82
C ARG A 14 -15.20 8.21 16.29
N THR A 15 -16.30 7.93 15.59
CA THR A 15 -16.37 7.94 14.13
C THR A 15 -15.99 9.32 13.57
N ARG A 16 -16.55 10.40 14.13
CA ARG A 16 -16.21 11.77 13.73
C ARG A 16 -14.73 12.12 13.95
N SER A 17 -14.13 11.61 15.02
CA SER A 17 -12.69 11.79 15.24
C SER A 17 -11.90 11.12 14.12
N ILE A 18 -12.20 9.87 13.76
CA ILE A 18 -11.50 9.13 12.70
C ILE A 18 -11.64 9.84 11.35
N ASP A 19 -12.85 10.28 11.00
CA ASP A 19 -13.10 11.04 9.77
C ASP A 19 -12.20 12.28 9.67
N ASN A 20 -12.06 13.02 10.78
CA ASN A 20 -11.22 14.21 10.83
C ASN A 20 -9.73 13.86 10.67
N LEU A 21 -9.26 12.75 11.26
CA LEU A 21 -7.88 12.29 11.15
C LEU A 21 -7.56 11.85 9.72
N GLN A 22 -8.44 11.05 9.09
CA GLN A 22 -8.31 10.63 7.70
C GLN A 22 -8.28 11.83 6.75
N ARG A 23 -9.10 12.85 6.98
CA ARG A 23 -9.08 14.10 6.21
C ARG A 23 -7.76 14.84 6.36
N LEU A 24 -7.25 14.99 7.58
CA LEU A 24 -5.98 15.65 7.82
C LEU A 24 -4.83 14.91 7.14
N TYR A 25 -4.80 13.57 7.25
CA TYR A 25 -3.82 12.74 6.56
C TYR A 25 -3.92 12.88 5.03
N THR A 26 -5.14 12.90 4.48
CA THR A 26 -5.40 13.14 3.04
C THR A 26 -4.85 14.49 2.59
N VAL A 27 -4.99 15.54 3.39
CA VAL A 27 -4.43 16.87 3.09
C VAL A 27 -2.90 16.80 3.01
N VAL A 28 -2.23 16.16 3.98
CA VAL A 28 -0.76 16.04 3.97
C VAL A 28 -0.28 15.24 2.76
N VAL A 29 -0.92 14.12 2.44
CA VAL A 29 -0.60 13.31 1.25
C VAL A 29 -0.80 14.12 -0.04
N SER A 30 -1.89 14.88 -0.14
CA SER A 30 -2.17 15.74 -1.30
C SER A 30 -1.12 16.84 -1.46
N LEU A 31 -0.67 17.44 -0.34
CA LEU A 31 0.41 18.42 -0.35
C LEU A 31 1.74 17.81 -0.78
N ALA A 32 2.05 16.58 -0.37
CA ALA A 32 3.25 15.87 -0.82
C ALA A 32 3.22 15.63 -2.35
N ILE A 33 2.08 15.19 -2.89
CA ILE A 33 1.92 15.01 -4.35
C ILE A 33 2.07 16.36 -5.07
N ALA A 34 1.36 17.40 -4.63
CA ALA A 34 1.44 18.72 -5.25
C ALA A 34 2.87 19.30 -5.22
N GLU A 35 3.56 19.17 -4.09
CA GLU A 35 4.95 19.61 -3.94
C GLU A 35 5.90 18.84 -4.86
N SER A 36 5.71 17.52 -4.99
CA SER A 36 6.51 16.68 -5.89
C SER A 36 6.35 17.12 -7.36
N LEU A 37 5.11 17.38 -7.80
CA LEU A 37 4.83 17.84 -9.16
C LEU A 37 5.40 19.23 -9.41
N ARG A 38 5.25 20.16 -8.45
CA ARG A 38 5.80 21.52 -8.53
C ARG A 38 7.31 21.52 -8.74
N ARG A 39 8.03 20.57 -8.13
CA ARG A 39 9.50 20.45 -8.26
C ARG A 39 9.93 19.80 -9.57
N ILE A 40 9.12 18.90 -10.10
CA ILE A 40 9.47 18.10 -11.28
C ILE A 40 9.14 18.81 -12.58
N PHE A 41 8.08 19.62 -12.61
CA PHE A 41 7.62 20.31 -13.81
C PHE A 41 7.86 21.83 -13.70
N PRO A 42 9.12 22.30 -13.79
CA PRO A 42 9.35 23.71 -14.07
C PRO A 42 8.76 24.03 -15.45
N ILE A 43 8.23 25.24 -15.61
CA ILE A 43 7.37 25.68 -16.74
C ILE A 43 7.98 25.42 -18.13
N SER A 44 9.28 25.18 -18.26
CA SER A 44 10.01 25.13 -19.54
C SER A 44 10.74 23.83 -19.86
N GLN A 45 10.69 22.78 -19.02
CA GLN A 45 11.53 21.59 -19.22
C GLN A 45 10.82 20.29 -18.85
N TRP A 46 11.09 19.24 -19.65
CA TRP A 46 10.72 17.86 -19.30
C TRP A 46 11.56 17.37 -18.12
N PRO A 47 11.00 16.53 -17.25
CA PRO A 47 11.74 16.02 -16.10
C PRO A 47 12.84 15.06 -16.53
N SER A 48 13.95 15.06 -15.79
CA SER A 48 15.00 14.07 -15.95
C SER A 48 14.49 12.67 -15.56
N LEU A 49 15.18 11.62 -16.01
CA LEU A 49 14.82 10.24 -15.68
C LEU A 49 14.82 10.00 -14.16
N GLU A 50 15.78 10.58 -13.44
CA GLU A 50 15.93 10.51 -11.99
C GLU A 50 14.67 11.05 -11.30
N ASN A 51 14.25 12.26 -11.69
CA ASN A 51 13.09 12.93 -11.14
C ASN A 51 11.80 12.17 -11.45
N ALA A 52 11.65 11.69 -12.70
CA ALA A 52 10.51 10.88 -13.10
C ALA A 52 10.45 9.55 -12.31
N ALA A 53 11.58 8.88 -12.15
CA ALA A 53 11.68 7.63 -11.39
C ALA A 53 11.37 7.84 -9.90
N ALA A 54 11.85 8.93 -9.30
CA ALA A 54 11.53 9.30 -7.92
C ALA A 54 10.04 9.60 -7.75
N LEU A 55 9.42 10.33 -8.70
CA LEU A 55 7.97 10.58 -8.68
C LEU A 55 7.17 9.29 -8.76
N VAL A 56 7.49 8.43 -9.71
CA VAL A 56 6.81 7.14 -9.85
C VAL A 56 6.94 6.35 -8.55
N SER A 57 8.16 6.27 -8.00
CA SER A 57 8.42 5.60 -6.72
C SER A 57 7.60 6.20 -5.56
N LEU A 58 7.48 7.53 -5.50
CA LEU A 58 6.67 8.23 -4.50
C LEU A 58 5.18 7.87 -4.66
N ILE A 59 4.63 8.00 -5.87
CA ILE A 59 3.20 7.73 -6.13
C ILE A 59 2.84 6.28 -5.83
N VAL A 60 3.62 5.32 -6.35
CA VAL A 60 3.34 3.90 -6.11
C VAL A 60 3.54 3.49 -4.66
N THR A 61 4.30 4.26 -3.87
CA THR A 61 4.43 4.05 -2.43
C THR A 61 3.29 4.69 -1.65
N ILE A 62 2.91 5.93 -1.98
CA ILE A 62 1.81 6.64 -1.31
C ILE A 62 0.51 5.85 -1.40
N ILE A 63 0.18 5.26 -2.56
CA ILE A 63 -1.10 4.57 -2.79
C ILE A 63 -1.38 3.48 -1.73
N PRO A 64 -0.55 2.43 -1.56
CA PRO A 64 -0.79 1.39 -0.57
C PRO A 64 -0.74 1.92 0.87
N PHE A 65 0.15 2.86 1.20
CA PHE A 65 0.21 3.43 2.55
C PHE A 65 -1.07 4.21 2.89
N TYR A 66 -1.51 5.07 1.97
CA TYR A 66 -2.72 5.86 2.15
C TYR A 66 -3.94 4.97 2.32
N HIS A 67 -4.09 4.01 1.42
CA HIS A 67 -5.20 3.05 1.45
C HIS A 67 -5.14 2.19 2.72
N GLY A 68 -3.94 1.73 3.09
CA GLY A 68 -3.70 0.85 4.23
C GLY A 68 -3.99 1.53 5.56
N ALA A 69 -3.54 2.77 5.74
CA ALA A 69 -3.78 3.57 6.93
C ALA A 69 -5.28 3.86 7.13
N ASN A 70 -5.97 4.30 6.07
CA ASN A 70 -7.41 4.56 6.17
C ASN A 70 -8.19 3.27 6.47
N ARG A 71 -7.88 2.19 5.77
CA ARG A 71 -8.52 0.90 6.00
C ARG A 71 -8.23 0.34 7.39
N TYR A 72 -7.02 0.53 7.88
CA TYR A 72 -6.62 0.15 9.24
C TYR A 72 -7.46 0.90 10.28
N LEU A 73 -7.64 2.21 10.13
CA LEU A 73 -8.45 3.02 11.05
C LEU A 73 -9.92 2.57 11.03
N ASP A 74 -10.48 2.31 9.84
CA ASP A 74 -11.87 1.83 9.70
C ASP A 74 -12.05 0.43 10.29
N ALA A 75 -11.14 -0.49 10.01
CA ALA A 75 -11.13 -1.85 10.55
C ALA A 75 -11.07 -1.85 12.08
N THR A 76 -10.24 -0.98 12.65
CA THR A 76 -9.95 -0.95 14.08
C THR A 76 -11.02 -0.20 14.90
N TYR A 77 -11.58 0.89 14.36
CA TYR A 77 -12.37 1.81 15.17
C TYR A 77 -13.80 2.06 14.67
N VAL A 78 -14.13 1.68 13.43
CA VAL A 78 -15.47 1.93 12.85
C VAL A 78 -16.24 0.63 12.70
N THR A 79 -15.64 -0.36 12.04
CA THR A 79 -16.32 -1.61 11.64
C THR A 79 -16.27 -2.70 12.70
N GLY A 80 -15.36 -2.59 13.68
CA GLY A 80 -15.16 -3.62 14.70
C GLY A 80 -14.65 -4.95 14.14
N GLU A 81 -14.02 -4.94 12.97
CA GLU A 81 -13.39 -6.12 12.37
C GLU A 81 -12.16 -6.59 13.16
N ARG A 82 -11.62 -5.70 13.99
CA ARG A 82 -10.54 -5.97 14.92
C ARG A 82 -11.03 -5.80 16.36
N ALA A 83 -10.32 -6.44 17.26
CA ALA A 83 -10.59 -6.42 18.66
C ALA A 83 -10.48 -5.00 19.24
N GLU A 84 -11.23 -4.76 20.31
CA GLU A 84 -11.39 -3.42 20.85
C GLU A 84 -10.04 -2.80 21.22
N PRO A 85 -9.72 -1.62 20.65
CA PRO A 85 -8.46 -0.94 20.90
C PRO A 85 -8.42 -0.38 22.32
N ARG A 86 -7.24 -0.38 22.93
CA ARG A 86 -7.03 0.19 24.27
C ARG A 86 -7.28 1.71 24.27
N SER A 87 -7.64 2.25 25.44
CA SER A 87 -7.73 3.70 25.63
C SER A 87 -6.41 4.37 25.24
N GLY A 88 -6.48 5.41 24.41
CA GLY A 88 -5.32 6.13 23.89
C GLY A 88 -4.69 5.55 22.61
N ALA A 89 -5.02 4.33 22.20
CA ALA A 89 -4.47 3.74 20.97
C ALA A 89 -4.75 4.62 19.74
N LEU A 90 -5.95 5.20 19.64
CA LEU A 90 -6.33 6.08 18.53
C LEU A 90 -5.38 7.28 18.37
N MET A 91 -4.92 7.86 19.49
CA MET A 91 -4.00 9.00 19.46
C MET A 91 -2.60 8.57 18.99
N LEU A 92 -2.13 7.40 19.44
CA LEU A 92 -0.85 6.86 19.01
C LEU A 92 -0.88 6.55 17.50
N ASP A 93 -1.92 5.86 17.04
CA ASP A 93 -2.13 5.52 15.63
C ASP A 93 -2.16 6.79 14.77
N PHE A 94 -2.84 7.83 15.24
CA PHE A 94 -2.81 9.13 14.58
C PHE A 94 -1.41 9.73 14.49
N ILE A 95 -0.65 9.78 15.59
CA ILE A 95 0.69 10.36 15.61
C ILE A 95 1.60 9.63 14.62
N VAL A 96 1.53 8.30 14.57
CA VAL A 96 2.34 7.51 13.64
C VAL A 96 1.92 7.76 12.20
N ILE A 97 0.64 7.59 11.85
CA ILE A 97 0.13 7.78 10.48
C ILE A 97 0.39 9.22 9.99
N PHE A 98 0.19 10.22 10.85
CA PHE A 98 0.48 11.60 10.52
C PHE A 98 1.98 11.82 10.26
N SER A 99 2.84 11.24 11.09
CA SER A 99 4.30 11.30 10.91
C SER A 99 4.75 10.65 9.60
N GLU A 100 4.14 9.53 9.20
CA GLU A 100 4.37 8.91 7.89
C GLU A 100 3.96 9.85 6.74
N GLY A 101 2.83 10.54 6.89
CA GLY A 101 2.40 11.61 5.99
C GLY A 101 3.47 12.71 5.83
N LEU A 102 4.06 13.15 6.94
CA LEU A 102 5.15 14.13 6.91
C LEU A 102 6.40 13.58 6.20
N VAL A 103 6.72 12.29 6.35
CA VAL A 103 7.81 11.66 5.61
C VAL A 103 7.55 11.67 4.10
N PHE A 104 6.30 11.45 3.65
CA PHE A 104 5.97 11.62 2.23
C PHE A 104 6.19 13.05 1.73
N PHE A 105 5.86 14.05 2.54
CA PHE A 105 6.15 15.44 2.21
C PHE A 105 7.66 15.71 2.12
N ILE A 106 8.46 15.15 3.05
CA ILE A 106 9.93 15.23 2.99
C ILE A 106 10.47 14.56 1.73
N LEU A 107 9.96 13.39 1.36
CA LEU A 107 10.32 12.71 0.11
C LEU A 107 10.00 13.59 -1.11
N ALA A 108 8.83 14.24 -1.14
CA ALA A 108 8.48 15.17 -2.20
C ALA A 108 9.47 16.35 -2.28
N VAL A 109 9.90 16.90 -1.14
CA VAL A 109 10.92 17.96 -1.09
C VAL A 109 12.28 17.48 -1.63
N LEU A 110 12.65 16.23 -1.34
CA LEU A 110 13.91 15.62 -1.73
C LEU A 110 13.91 14.99 -3.13
N ILE A 111 12.84 15.18 -3.92
CA ILE A 111 12.64 14.44 -5.17
C ILE A 111 13.75 14.63 -6.22
N SER A 112 14.46 15.76 -6.18
CA SER A 112 15.61 16.04 -7.06
C SER A 112 16.96 15.59 -6.49
N ASN A 113 16.98 14.99 -5.29
CA ASN A 113 18.17 14.41 -4.68
C ASN A 113 17.96 12.90 -4.57
N THR A 114 18.26 12.17 -5.65
CA THR A 114 18.07 10.72 -5.77
C THR A 114 18.59 9.95 -4.55
N LYS A 115 19.81 10.27 -4.11
CA LYS A 115 20.45 9.58 -2.98
C LYS A 115 19.68 9.78 -1.67
N ALA A 116 19.33 11.02 -1.34
CA ALA A 116 18.57 11.33 -0.13
C ALA A 116 17.15 10.75 -0.22
N PHE A 117 16.48 10.92 -1.36
CA PHE A 117 15.13 10.41 -1.62
C PHE A 117 15.04 8.90 -1.37
N PHE A 118 15.85 8.10 -2.06
CA PHE A 118 15.79 6.64 -1.93
C PHE A 118 16.31 6.14 -0.58
N THR A 119 17.19 6.89 0.09
CA THR A 119 17.58 6.59 1.48
C THR A 119 16.39 6.76 2.43
N ILE A 120 15.68 7.90 2.37
CA ILE A 120 14.51 8.13 3.21
C ILE A 120 13.38 7.17 2.87
N LEU A 121 13.18 6.84 1.59
CA LEU A 121 12.17 5.87 1.16
C LEU A 121 12.45 4.48 1.75
N ALA A 122 13.70 4.04 1.76
CA ALA A 122 14.08 2.77 2.35
C ALA A 122 13.90 2.75 3.87
N VAL A 123 14.25 3.85 4.55
CA VAL A 123 14.01 4.03 5.99
C VAL A 123 12.51 3.98 6.28
N LEU A 124 11.68 4.62 5.45
CA LEU A 124 10.23 4.57 5.57
C LEU A 124 9.71 3.13 5.51
N PHE A 125 10.18 2.29 4.57
CA PHE A 125 9.80 0.88 4.52
C PHE A 125 10.17 0.10 5.79
N ILE A 126 11.32 0.40 6.38
CA ILE A 126 11.76 -0.26 7.62
C ILE A 126 10.89 0.18 8.81
N ILE A 127 10.57 1.47 8.91
CA ILE A 127 9.68 2.02 9.94
C ILE A 127 8.26 1.46 9.79
N ASP A 128 7.76 1.37 8.56
CA ASP A 128 6.46 0.77 8.25
C ASP A 128 6.40 -0.70 8.68
N ALA A 129 7.46 -1.48 8.47
CA ALA A 129 7.52 -2.84 9.01
C ALA A 129 7.49 -2.89 10.54
N PHE A 130 8.08 -1.90 11.21
CA PHE A 130 8.06 -1.78 12.67
C PHE A 130 6.66 -1.46 13.20
N TRP A 131 5.81 -0.79 12.41
CA TRP A 131 4.41 -0.55 12.75
C TRP A 131 3.64 -1.84 13.08
N VAL A 132 3.84 -2.92 12.31
CA VAL A 132 3.21 -4.23 12.61
C VAL A 132 3.62 -4.78 13.98
N TRP A 133 4.82 -4.49 14.46
CA TRP A 133 5.22 -4.86 15.81
C TRP A 133 4.53 -3.98 16.86
N LEU A 134 4.44 -2.67 16.61
CA LEU A 134 3.80 -1.72 17.52
C LEU A 134 2.30 -2.03 17.72
N THR A 135 1.58 -2.35 16.64
CA THR A 135 0.16 -2.73 16.70
C THR A 135 -0.08 -4.00 17.54
N LYS A 136 0.88 -4.92 17.59
CA LYS A 136 0.81 -6.10 18.48
C LYS A 136 0.93 -5.75 19.97
N LEU A 137 1.61 -4.65 20.31
CA LEU A 137 1.74 -4.19 21.70
C LEU A 137 0.50 -3.43 22.17
N THR A 138 -0.18 -2.75 21.25
CA THR A 138 -1.38 -1.95 21.53
C THR A 138 -2.66 -2.76 21.43
N GLY A 139 -2.67 -3.84 20.63
CA GLY A 139 -3.78 -4.76 20.50
C GLY A 139 -3.99 -5.67 21.73
N PRO A 140 -5.19 -6.25 21.90
CA PRO A 140 -5.43 -7.28 22.88
C PRO A 140 -4.67 -8.57 22.53
N ALA A 141 -4.18 -9.27 23.55
CA ALA A 141 -3.30 -10.44 23.41
C ALA A 141 -3.95 -11.66 22.71
N GLN A 142 -5.24 -11.58 22.38
CA GLN A 142 -6.06 -12.67 21.86
C GLN A 142 -6.78 -12.30 20.55
N GLU A 143 -6.08 -11.70 19.59
CA GLU A 143 -6.53 -11.82 18.19
C GLU A 143 -5.85 -13.03 17.53
N PRO A 144 -6.43 -14.24 17.61
CA PRO A 144 -5.79 -15.46 17.11
C PRO A 144 -5.60 -15.50 15.58
N ASN A 145 -6.11 -14.50 14.84
CA ASN A 145 -6.12 -14.51 13.38
C ASN A 145 -5.80 -13.15 12.73
N ILE A 146 -4.95 -12.30 13.34
CA ILE A 146 -4.24 -11.27 12.59
C ILE A 146 -3.32 -12.02 11.62
N GLY A 147 -3.83 -12.35 10.44
CA GLY A 147 -3.37 -13.48 9.64
C GLY A 147 -1.87 -13.45 9.28
N PRO A 148 -1.30 -14.60 8.88
CA PRO A 148 0.11 -14.76 8.47
C PRO A 148 0.58 -13.78 7.37
N ASN A 149 -0.34 -13.04 6.77
CA ASN A 149 -0.09 -12.06 5.73
C ASN A 149 0.61 -10.79 6.26
N TYR A 150 0.36 -10.33 7.49
CA TYR A 150 1.01 -9.11 8.02
C TYR A 150 2.50 -9.29 8.28
N THR A 151 2.93 -10.48 8.71
CA THR A 151 4.36 -10.75 8.89
C THR A 151 5.08 -10.87 7.55
N ARG A 152 4.44 -11.47 6.53
CA ARG A 152 5.01 -11.53 5.17
C ARG A 152 5.17 -10.13 4.57
N TRP A 153 4.16 -9.29 4.75
CA TRP A 153 4.18 -7.88 4.38
C TRP A 153 5.36 -7.13 5.02
N ALA A 154 5.53 -7.24 6.34
CA ALA A 154 6.60 -6.57 7.06
C ALA A 154 8.00 -7.04 6.58
N VAL A 155 8.15 -8.35 6.35
CA VAL A 155 9.38 -8.94 5.83
C VAL A 155 9.73 -8.38 4.45
N ILE A 156 8.75 -8.24 3.54
CA ILE A 156 8.98 -7.64 2.22
C ILE A 156 9.47 -6.21 2.35
N ASN A 157 8.86 -5.40 3.21
CA ASN A 157 9.26 -4.01 3.42
C ASN A 157 10.69 -3.89 3.94
N ILE A 158 11.06 -4.73 4.91
CA ILE A 158 12.43 -4.78 5.44
C ILE A 158 13.41 -5.19 4.35
N ILE A 159 13.14 -6.28 3.61
CA ILE A 159 14.04 -6.77 2.56
C ILE A 159 14.22 -5.70 1.48
N VAL A 160 13.13 -5.12 0.99
CA VAL A 160 13.19 -4.09 -0.06
C VAL A 160 13.93 -2.84 0.44
N GLY A 161 13.66 -2.39 1.67
CA GLY A 161 14.38 -1.27 2.29
C GLY A 161 15.88 -1.53 2.39
N ILE A 162 16.29 -2.71 2.88
CA ILE A 162 17.70 -3.10 2.96
C ILE A 162 18.34 -3.15 1.57
N VAL A 163 17.68 -3.75 0.57
CA VAL A 163 18.19 -3.83 -0.79
C VAL A 163 18.38 -2.44 -1.40
N ILE A 164 17.44 -1.51 -1.20
CA ILE A 164 17.59 -0.11 -1.65
C ILE A 164 18.78 0.56 -0.97
N LEU A 165 18.94 0.41 0.36
CA LEU A 165 20.06 0.98 1.10
C LEU A 165 21.40 0.43 0.59
N ILE A 166 21.49 -0.88 0.40
CA ILE A 166 22.69 -1.52 -0.16
C ILE A 166 22.98 -0.92 -1.54
N GLN A 167 21.99 -0.82 -2.42
CA GLN A 167 22.21 -0.26 -3.76
C GLN A 167 22.67 1.20 -3.75
N ILE A 168 22.09 2.05 -2.90
CA ILE A 168 22.45 3.48 -2.83
C ILE A 168 23.84 3.70 -2.21
N TRP A 169 24.20 2.87 -1.24
CA TRP A 169 25.41 3.05 -0.43
C TRP A 169 26.54 2.09 -0.79
N SER A 170 26.38 1.20 -1.77
CA SER A 170 27.40 0.23 -2.18
C SER A 170 28.71 0.89 -2.64
N ASN A 171 28.63 2.08 -3.23
CA ASN A 171 29.79 2.86 -3.64
C ASN A 171 30.70 3.23 -2.45
N LEU A 172 30.19 3.36 -1.23
CA LEU A 172 31.03 3.56 -0.04
C LEU A 172 31.92 2.34 0.25
N LEU A 173 31.48 1.16 -0.17
CA LEU A 173 32.20 -0.10 0.01
C LEU A 173 33.08 -0.45 -1.20
N ASN A 174 33.28 0.48 -2.14
CA ASN A 174 33.93 0.24 -3.44
C ASN A 174 33.29 -0.92 -4.22
N TRP A 175 32.01 -1.19 -3.99
CA TRP A 175 31.26 -2.24 -4.66
C TRP A 175 30.17 -1.57 -5.49
N SER A 176 30.24 -1.64 -6.83
CA SER A 176 29.11 -1.24 -7.67
C SER A 176 28.41 -2.48 -8.23
N PHE A 177 27.13 -2.64 -7.92
CA PHE A 177 26.27 -3.64 -8.55
C PHE A 177 25.92 -3.28 -9.99
N TRP A 178 25.94 -1.98 -10.32
CA TRP A 178 25.43 -1.45 -11.57
C TRP A 178 26.56 -0.80 -12.37
N LYS A 179 26.64 -1.14 -13.66
CA LYS A 179 27.63 -0.53 -14.57
C LYS A 179 27.33 0.94 -14.89
N THR A 180 26.08 1.36 -14.74
CA THR A 180 25.62 2.71 -15.09
C THR A 180 24.63 3.22 -14.04
N GLU A 181 24.60 4.54 -13.86
CA GLU A 181 23.63 5.22 -12.98
C GLU A 181 22.18 5.00 -13.47
N THR A 182 21.96 5.03 -14.78
CA THR A 182 20.65 4.73 -15.40
C THR A 182 20.13 3.36 -14.99
N ALA A 183 20.97 2.32 -15.02
CA ALA A 183 20.57 0.97 -14.61
C ALA A 183 20.22 0.91 -13.11
N GLN A 184 20.96 1.63 -12.25
CA GLN A 184 20.65 1.73 -10.83
C GLN A 184 19.30 2.41 -10.59
N ILE A 185 19.02 3.53 -11.26
CA ILE A 185 17.74 4.24 -11.14
C ILE A 185 16.57 3.35 -11.58
N ILE A 186 16.71 2.65 -12.72
CA ILE A 186 15.70 1.72 -13.21
C ILE A 186 15.47 0.59 -12.20
N ALA A 187 16.52 0.05 -11.59
CA ALA A 187 16.39 -0.98 -10.57
C ALA A 187 15.67 -0.47 -9.31
N LEU A 188 15.97 0.75 -8.86
CA LEU A 188 15.34 1.38 -7.69
C LEU A 188 13.83 1.59 -7.89
N VAL A 189 13.41 2.17 -9.02
CA VAL A 189 11.98 2.35 -9.30
C VAL A 189 11.27 1.01 -9.51
N SER A 190 11.93 0.03 -10.13
CA SER A 190 11.37 -1.32 -10.30
C SER A 190 11.12 -1.99 -8.95
N LEU A 191 12.03 -1.83 -7.97
CA LEU A 191 11.84 -2.34 -6.62
C LEU A 191 10.62 -1.72 -5.93
N ALA A 192 10.43 -0.40 -6.04
CA ALA A 192 9.26 0.26 -5.47
C ALA A 192 7.96 -0.27 -6.10
N VAL A 193 7.91 -0.39 -7.43
CA VAL A 193 6.74 -0.92 -8.17
C VAL A 193 6.45 -2.37 -7.80
N ILE A 194 7.47 -3.24 -7.84
CA ILE A 194 7.33 -4.67 -7.49
C ILE A 194 6.88 -4.82 -6.05
N ARG A 195 7.46 -4.07 -5.11
CA ARG A 195 7.04 -4.06 -3.70
C ARG A 195 5.56 -3.72 -3.58
N THR A 196 5.10 -2.65 -4.23
CA THR A 196 3.69 -2.24 -4.20
C THR A 196 2.76 -3.29 -4.81
N ALA A 197 3.17 -3.94 -5.90
CA ALA A 197 2.39 -5.03 -6.48
C ALA A 197 2.28 -6.23 -5.53
N LEU A 198 3.38 -6.60 -4.88
CA LEU A 198 3.41 -7.68 -3.89
C LEU A 198 2.58 -7.33 -2.64
N ASP A 199 2.62 -6.08 -2.20
CA ASP A 199 1.78 -5.55 -1.11
C ASP A 199 0.30 -5.83 -1.40
N TYR A 200 -0.22 -5.29 -2.50
CA TYR A 200 -1.61 -5.51 -2.91
C TYR A 200 -1.96 -6.99 -3.10
N ALA A 201 -1.06 -7.78 -3.69
CA ALA A 201 -1.31 -9.21 -3.91
C ALA A 201 -1.46 -9.98 -2.59
N GLN A 202 -0.67 -9.63 -1.56
CA GLN A 202 -0.68 -10.34 -0.28
C GLN A 202 -1.80 -9.90 0.67
N VAL A 203 -2.13 -8.61 0.66
CA VAL A 203 -3.14 -8.03 1.56
C VAL A 203 -4.41 -7.62 0.82
N TRP A 204 -4.68 -8.19 -0.36
CA TRP A 204 -5.86 -7.88 -1.19
C TRP A 204 -7.17 -7.92 -0.40
N LYS A 205 -7.37 -8.96 0.42
CA LYS A 205 -8.60 -9.13 1.23
C LYS A 205 -8.78 -8.04 2.29
N PHE A 206 -7.69 -7.46 2.76
CA PHE A 206 -7.72 -6.36 3.73
C PHE A 206 -8.16 -5.06 3.03
N TYR A 207 -7.57 -4.76 1.87
CA TYR A 207 -7.92 -3.59 1.06
C TYR A 207 -9.33 -3.65 0.48
N TYR A 208 -9.75 -4.84 0.04
CA TYR A 208 -11.03 -5.06 -0.62
C TYR A 208 -11.81 -6.14 0.14
N PRO A 209 -12.37 -5.81 1.32
CA PRO A 209 -13.20 -6.75 2.06
C PRO A 209 -14.43 -7.12 1.20
N LEU A 210 -14.70 -8.41 1.07
CA LEU A 210 -15.92 -8.89 0.43
C LEU A 210 -17.02 -9.06 1.50
N PRO A 211 -18.31 -8.90 1.15
CA PRO A 211 -19.40 -9.18 2.07
C PRO A 211 -19.34 -10.64 2.56
N ASN A 212 -19.71 -10.85 3.83
CA ASN A 212 -19.81 -12.18 4.43
C ASN A 212 -20.71 -13.09 3.56
N GLY A 213 -20.17 -14.23 3.11
CA GLY A 213 -20.87 -15.19 2.26
C GLY A 213 -20.62 -15.07 0.75
N VAL A 214 -19.87 -14.07 0.28
CA VAL A 214 -19.53 -13.90 -1.15
C VAL A 214 -18.19 -14.59 -1.52
N HIS A 215 -17.46 -15.11 -0.53
CA HIS A 215 -16.16 -15.75 -0.73
C HIS A 215 -16.18 -17.00 -1.62
N ASP A 216 -17.36 -17.60 -1.85
CA ASP A 216 -17.52 -18.83 -2.63
C ASP A 216 -17.97 -18.60 -4.09
N VAL A 217 -18.22 -17.35 -4.49
CA VAL A 217 -18.95 -17.07 -5.76
C VAL A 217 -18.16 -16.28 -6.79
N LEU A 218 -16.93 -15.84 -6.51
CA LEU A 218 -16.08 -15.36 -7.62
C LEU A 218 -15.62 -16.59 -8.40
N PRO A 219 -16.17 -16.87 -9.60
CA PRO A 219 -15.64 -17.94 -10.41
C PRO A 219 -14.18 -17.56 -10.71
N ALA A 220 -13.29 -18.55 -10.74
CA ALA A 220 -12.01 -18.37 -11.40
C ALA A 220 -12.24 -17.61 -12.72
N PRO A 221 -11.39 -16.61 -13.06
CA PRO A 221 -11.61 -15.76 -14.23
C PRO A 221 -12.05 -16.63 -15.39
N LEU A 222 -13.30 -16.39 -15.86
CA LEU A 222 -13.87 -17.21 -16.92
C LEU A 222 -12.85 -17.23 -18.06
N PRO A 223 -12.51 -18.42 -18.61
CA PRO A 223 -11.60 -18.48 -19.74
C PRO A 223 -12.13 -17.53 -20.80
N ALA A 224 -11.22 -16.74 -21.41
CA ALA A 224 -11.58 -15.77 -22.44
C ALA A 224 -12.57 -16.40 -23.41
N PRO A 225 -13.66 -15.68 -23.80
CA PRO A 225 -14.71 -16.24 -24.62
C PRO A 225 -14.10 -16.95 -25.82
N VAL A 226 -14.30 -18.27 -25.89
CA VAL A 226 -13.80 -19.06 -27.02
C VAL A 226 -14.36 -18.42 -28.28
N PRO A 227 -13.52 -18.04 -29.26
CA PRO A 227 -13.99 -17.45 -30.49
C PRO A 227 -15.13 -18.29 -31.08
N MET A 228 -16.27 -17.64 -31.34
CA MET A 228 -17.52 -18.27 -31.80
C MET A 228 -17.38 -18.95 -33.17
N THR A 229 -16.20 -18.90 -33.79
CA THR A 229 -15.83 -19.62 -35.01
C THR A 229 -15.62 -21.13 -34.81
N LEU A 230 -15.48 -21.63 -33.58
CA LEU A 230 -15.26 -23.07 -33.33
C LEU A 230 -16.53 -23.87 -32.99
N ILE A 231 -17.68 -23.23 -32.73
CA ILE A 231 -18.92 -23.93 -32.31
C ILE A 231 -19.77 -24.38 -33.50
N ILE A 232 -19.64 -23.76 -34.68
CA ILE A 232 -20.48 -24.11 -35.85
C ILE A 232 -20.06 -25.45 -36.49
N ARG A 233 -18.82 -25.93 -36.27
CA ARG A 233 -18.32 -27.13 -36.99
C ARG A 233 -18.71 -28.48 -36.36
N LYS A 234 -19.26 -28.52 -35.14
CA LYS A 234 -19.65 -29.80 -34.49
C LYS A 234 -21.13 -30.17 -34.63
N ARG A 235 -22.01 -29.27 -35.09
CA ARG A 235 -23.43 -29.60 -35.28
C ARG A 235 -23.78 -30.24 -36.63
N TYR A 236 -22.89 -30.20 -37.63
CA TYR A 236 -23.19 -30.72 -38.97
C TYR A 236 -22.70 -32.15 -39.26
N LYS A 237 -22.16 -32.88 -38.27
CA LYS A 237 -21.58 -34.22 -38.52
C LYS A 237 -22.32 -35.38 -37.84
N LYS A 238 -23.59 -35.20 -37.47
CA LYS A 238 -24.36 -36.26 -36.76
C LYS A 238 -25.73 -36.59 -37.36
N GLU A 239 -25.99 -36.25 -38.63
CA GLU A 239 -27.27 -36.58 -39.29
C GLU A 239 -27.18 -37.51 -40.52
N ASP A 240 -25.99 -37.94 -40.96
CA ASP A 240 -25.86 -38.73 -42.21
C ASP A 240 -25.34 -40.17 -42.00
N THR A 241 -25.90 -40.95 -41.07
CA THR A 241 -25.68 -42.42 -41.06
C THR A 241 -26.90 -43.15 -40.50
N SER A 242 -27.94 -43.27 -41.33
CA SER A 242 -28.98 -44.30 -41.17
C SER A 242 -29.52 -44.67 -42.55
N GLU A 243 -28.82 -45.60 -43.21
CA GLU A 243 -29.37 -46.56 -44.19
C GLU A 243 -28.88 -47.95 -43.79
#